data_AF-R0KZG8-F1
#
_entry.id   AF-R0KZG8-F1
#
_cell.length_a   1.000
_cell.length_b   1.000
_cell.length_c   1.000
_cell.angle_alpha   90.00
_cell.angle_beta   90.00
_cell.angle_gamma   90.00
#
_symmetry.space_group_name_H-M   'P 1'
#
loop_
_entity.id
_entity.type
_entity.pdbx_description
1 polymer ?
#
loop_
_entity_poly.entity_id
_entity_poly.type
_entity_poly.pdbx_seq_one_letter_code
_entity_poly.pdbx_strand_id
1 'polypeptide(L)'
;MKLSFIMSSIIGITAINHYLHDPDYDDISFIIQLIDRRGKDSKTFVDQYLKQDFKDVVTEFKTLMEENNLNVGEMKKNFIEGKADPIDLVSEEFLEKLTVFIGNNFEVDITSFTTGDILQNEKPSWYEKLDEDLKKVADRVFFLWTVYGKTAAKVSTDRTTKVHIDGIFFIPGGRFVELYYWDSYWILIGLLESNMEHHAFDMVNCFVQLIETFGYVPNGTRYYYLNRTQPPVFCQMLYRLYNHTQDDKIKKFILTRGLAAAEVEYNFFMKNRRVQHDDYKDKMLNMYYIDSELPRYESYKEDMETLRKSDRKDKRVIFSNLWTGAESGWDFSSRWFSDGKKLENIVITSMIPVDLNAFMLENERILAELNKEITEKSDEINQKIEDYETNRANRWKDMNEVLFNDKVGCWNDYNFDLKTHNDRRFYFSNIMPLFYSYDLLKDKNMIFNILRTYSKSLFGHEGGVPCSGDEIDFPDAKEQWDFPNVWPLHVQMLVEFLQKINEDEMAYHVGRSFFNSVVSFGDKDNIIFMEKYDCRKIGKIGGGGEYHNQQGFGWTNGTTIFLLNYYGNRFNEEFDHEKSYQSIREQLMKDNSIESSESQENNMMGSMELPTK
;
A
#
# COMPACT_ATOMS: atom_id res chain seq x y z
N MET A 1 19.16 33.21 4.31
CA MET A 1 20.62 33.03 4.10
C MET A 1 20.85 31.57 3.72
N LYS A 2 21.02 31.34 2.41
CA LYS A 2 21.36 30.10 1.68
C LYS A 2 20.42 28.89 1.76
N LEU A 3 19.30 28.99 1.02
CA LEU A 3 18.56 27.85 0.44
C LEU A 3 19.31 27.18 -0.73
N SER A 4 20.55 27.59 -1.02
CA SER A 4 21.35 27.07 -2.15
C SER A 4 22.10 25.76 -1.85
N PHE A 5 21.76 25.07 -0.75
CA PHE A 5 22.47 23.84 -0.32
C PHE A 5 21.66 22.55 -0.55
N ILE A 6 20.39 22.64 -0.97
CA ILE A 6 19.54 21.45 -1.21
C ILE A 6 19.44 21.08 -2.70
N MET A 7 19.78 21.99 -3.62
CA MET A 7 19.83 21.67 -5.06
C MET A 7 21.07 20.85 -5.49
N SER A 8 22.01 20.57 -4.58
CA SER A 8 23.26 19.85 -4.90
C SER A 8 23.19 18.33 -4.67
N SER A 9 22.12 17.80 -4.08
CA SER A 9 21.94 16.38 -3.79
C SER A 9 21.18 15.60 -4.87
N ILE A 10 20.97 16.19 -6.06
CA ILE A 10 20.37 15.50 -7.23
C ILE A 10 21.33 14.44 -7.86
N ILE A 11 22.36 14.02 -7.12
CA ILE A 11 23.37 13.05 -7.57
C ILE A 11 23.31 11.82 -6.68
N GLY A 12 22.60 10.80 -7.17
CA GLY A 12 22.70 9.42 -6.71
C GLY A 12 22.06 9.16 -5.35
N ILE A 13 21.32 8.05 -5.28
CA ILE A 13 21.12 7.35 -4.00
C ILE A 13 22.51 7.27 -3.38
N THR A 14 22.73 7.96 -2.26
CA THR A 14 24.00 7.82 -1.55
C THR A 14 24.03 6.35 -1.17
N ALA A 15 24.99 5.58 -1.69
CA ALA A 15 25.10 4.17 -1.33
C ALA A 15 25.34 4.13 0.18
N ILE A 16 24.29 3.80 0.94
CA ILE A 16 24.40 3.75 2.38
C ILE A 16 25.19 2.50 2.70
N ASN A 17 26.40 2.69 3.19
CA ASN A 17 27.26 1.60 3.60
C ASN A 17 26.66 0.96 4.86
N HIS A 18 25.93 -0.15 4.67
CA HIS A 18 25.24 -0.89 5.72
C HIS A 18 25.54 -2.38 5.55
N TYR A 19 25.65 -3.14 6.65
CA TYR A 19 26.08 -4.54 6.62
C TYR A 19 25.17 -5.46 5.80
N LEU A 20 23.92 -5.07 5.56
CA LEU A 20 22.96 -5.80 4.71
C LEU A 20 23.38 -5.86 3.23
N HIS A 21 24.30 -5.00 2.80
CA HIS A 21 24.85 -5.00 1.45
C HIS A 21 26.14 -5.84 1.35
N ASP A 22 26.61 -6.42 2.46
CA ASP A 22 27.73 -7.34 2.46
C ASP A 22 27.28 -8.73 1.99
N PRO A 23 27.97 -9.37 1.02
CA PRO A 23 27.64 -10.71 0.55
C PRO A 23 27.58 -11.76 1.66
N ASP A 24 28.36 -11.61 2.73
CA ASP A 24 28.34 -12.55 3.86
C ASP A 24 27.00 -12.51 4.61
N TYR A 25 26.26 -11.39 4.57
CA TYR A 25 24.93 -11.30 5.17
C TYR A 25 23.89 -12.15 4.40
N ASP A 26 24.03 -12.30 3.09
CA ASP A 26 23.21 -13.19 2.26
C ASP A 26 23.44 -14.66 2.62
N ASP A 27 24.68 -15.05 2.90
CA ASP A 27 25.01 -16.41 3.37
C ASP A 27 24.50 -16.68 4.78
N ILE A 28 24.67 -15.73 5.71
CA ILE A 28 24.11 -15.81 7.07
C ILE A 28 22.58 -15.93 7.00
N SER A 29 21.93 -15.10 6.18
CA SER A 29 20.47 -15.12 6.01
C SER A 29 19.97 -16.45 5.48
N PHE A 30 20.64 -17.02 4.47
CA PHE A 30 20.29 -18.33 3.94
C PHE A 30 20.38 -19.42 5.01
N ILE A 31 21.49 -19.48 5.75
CA ILE A 31 21.68 -20.50 6.79
C ILE A 31 20.65 -20.33 7.89
N ILE A 32 20.51 -19.14 8.46
CA ILE A 32 19.60 -18.93 9.59
C ILE A 32 18.15 -19.19 9.17
N GLN A 33 17.69 -18.62 8.05
CA GLN A 33 16.27 -18.65 7.71
C GLN A 33 15.80 -20.00 7.12
N LEU A 34 16.69 -20.79 6.51
CA LEU A 34 16.34 -22.12 5.99
C LEU A 34 16.66 -23.28 6.96
N ILE A 35 17.51 -23.07 7.97
CA ILE A 35 17.98 -24.13 8.88
C ILE A 35 17.51 -23.94 10.32
N ASP A 36 17.41 -22.70 10.83
CA ASP A 36 17.00 -22.49 12.22
C ASP A 36 15.53 -22.86 12.45
N ARG A 37 15.32 -23.96 13.19
CA ARG A 37 13.99 -24.48 13.52
C ARG A 37 13.18 -23.58 14.46
N ARG A 38 13.80 -22.55 15.06
CA ARG A 38 13.15 -21.65 16.04
C ARG A 38 12.39 -20.50 15.39
N GLY A 39 12.77 -20.10 14.17
CA GLY A 39 12.15 -19.00 13.44
C GLY A 39 10.98 -19.49 12.58
N LYS A 40 9.75 -19.07 12.92
CA LYS A 40 8.58 -19.32 12.05
C LYS A 40 8.37 -18.24 11.00
N ASP A 41 8.91 -17.05 11.21
CA ASP A 41 8.74 -15.86 10.37
C ASP A 41 10.11 -15.28 10.04
N SER A 42 10.44 -15.22 8.74
CA SER A 42 11.68 -14.66 8.20
C SER A 42 12.00 -13.25 8.70
N LYS A 43 10.97 -12.40 8.91
CA LYS A 43 11.16 -11.04 9.42
C LYS A 43 11.73 -11.00 10.84
N THR A 44 11.46 -12.03 11.65
CA THR A 44 11.92 -12.10 13.04
C THR A 44 13.44 -12.06 13.15
N PHE A 45 14.16 -12.63 12.18
CA PHE A 45 15.63 -12.63 12.19
C PHE A 45 16.17 -11.25 11.77
N VAL A 46 15.67 -10.70 10.67
CA VAL A 46 16.22 -9.46 10.09
C VAL A 46 15.86 -8.21 10.88
N ASP A 47 14.89 -8.31 11.79
CA ASP A 47 14.58 -7.26 12.76
C ASP A 47 15.54 -7.21 13.95
N GLN A 48 16.38 -8.24 14.14
CA GLN A 48 17.32 -8.34 15.26
C GLN A 48 18.49 -7.37 15.13
N TYR A 49 19.09 -7.07 16.28
CA TYR A 49 20.25 -6.20 16.42
C TYR A 49 21.51 -7.04 16.51
N LEU A 50 22.60 -6.53 15.96
CA LEU A 50 23.92 -7.12 16.15
C LEU A 50 24.42 -6.79 17.55
N LYS A 51 24.80 -7.81 18.32
CA LYS A 51 25.41 -7.65 19.65
C LYS A 51 26.86 -7.14 19.57
N GLN A 52 27.49 -7.37 18.43
CA GLN A 52 28.86 -6.99 18.12
C GLN A 52 28.99 -6.45 16.70
N ASP A 53 30.20 -6.05 16.31
CA ASP A 53 30.44 -5.51 14.97
C ASP A 53 30.27 -6.60 13.92
N PHE A 54 29.66 -6.27 12.78
CA PHE A 54 29.33 -7.25 11.75
C PHE A 54 30.54 -8.07 11.27
N LYS A 55 31.75 -7.48 11.25
CA LYS A 55 32.98 -8.19 10.88
C LYS A 55 33.32 -9.36 11.83
N ASP A 56 33.03 -9.21 13.10
CA ASP A 56 33.24 -10.26 14.10
C ASP A 56 32.19 -11.36 13.92
N VAL A 57 30.93 -10.98 13.67
CA VAL A 57 29.83 -11.91 13.31
C VAL A 57 30.20 -12.76 12.09
N VAL A 58 30.73 -12.12 11.04
CA VAL A 58 31.17 -12.81 9.81
C VAL A 58 32.33 -13.76 10.09
N THR A 59 33.29 -13.36 10.93
CA THR A 59 34.43 -14.21 11.30
C THR A 59 33.95 -15.46 12.02
N GLU A 60 33.10 -15.30 13.04
CA GLU A 60 32.49 -16.42 13.77
C GLU A 60 31.66 -17.33 12.85
N PHE A 61 30.87 -16.75 11.95
CA PHE A 61 30.05 -17.49 11.00
C PHE A 61 30.91 -18.36 10.06
N LYS A 62 31.98 -17.79 9.50
CA LYS A 62 32.90 -18.51 8.61
C LYS A 62 33.59 -19.66 9.35
N THR A 63 34.07 -19.43 10.57
CA THR A 63 34.62 -20.49 11.42
C THR A 63 33.59 -21.59 11.68
N LEU A 64 32.34 -21.24 12.00
CA LEU A 64 31.27 -22.21 12.19
C LEU A 64 31.01 -23.06 10.93
N MET A 65 31.01 -22.46 9.73
CA MET A 65 30.84 -23.20 8.48
C MET A 65 32.03 -24.14 8.21
N GLU A 66 33.26 -23.63 8.38
CA GLU A 66 34.50 -24.38 8.13
C GLU A 66 34.64 -25.59 9.06
N GLU A 67 34.41 -25.41 10.36
CA GLU A 67 34.50 -26.50 11.36
C GLU A 67 33.52 -27.65 11.10
N ASN A 68 32.42 -27.38 10.39
CA ASN A 68 31.39 -28.36 10.05
C ASN A 68 31.44 -28.79 8.57
N ASN A 69 32.48 -28.38 7.81
CA ASN A 69 32.67 -28.68 6.39
C ASN A 69 31.46 -28.28 5.50
N LEU A 70 30.82 -27.15 5.80
CA LEU A 70 29.66 -26.66 5.05
C LEU A 70 30.07 -25.61 4.01
N ASN A 71 29.56 -25.75 2.78
CA ASN A 71 29.71 -24.76 1.72
C ASN A 71 28.36 -24.14 1.37
N VAL A 72 28.14 -22.89 1.80
CA VAL A 72 26.85 -22.20 1.64
C VAL A 72 26.46 -22.05 0.16
N GLY A 73 27.42 -21.76 -0.72
CA GLY A 73 27.17 -21.64 -2.16
C GLY A 73 26.69 -22.95 -2.80
N GLU A 74 27.27 -24.09 -2.40
CA GLU A 74 26.83 -25.41 -2.84
C GLU A 74 25.44 -25.76 -2.29
N MET A 75 25.17 -25.44 -1.02
CA MET A 75 23.87 -25.63 -0.40
C MET A 75 22.77 -24.81 -1.11
N LYS A 76 23.03 -23.53 -1.40
CA LYS A 76 22.15 -22.66 -2.21
C LYS A 76 21.85 -23.27 -3.57
N LYS A 77 22.87 -23.75 -4.27
CA LYS A 77 22.73 -24.40 -5.57
C LYS A 77 21.87 -25.66 -5.49
N ASN A 78 22.16 -26.56 -4.54
CA ASN A 78 21.43 -27.80 -4.36
C ASN A 78 19.96 -27.56 -4.02
N PHE A 79 19.66 -26.55 -3.20
CA PHE A 79 18.29 -26.16 -2.88
C PHE A 79 17.54 -25.64 -4.11
N ILE A 80 18.11 -24.70 -4.87
CA ILE A 80 17.49 -24.13 -6.08
C ILE A 80 17.24 -25.20 -7.14
N GLU A 81 18.17 -26.15 -7.29
CA GLU A 81 18.06 -27.29 -8.21
C GLU A 81 17.13 -28.41 -7.70
N GLY A 82 16.56 -28.27 -6.49
CA GLY A 82 15.66 -29.24 -5.90
C GLY A 82 16.33 -30.55 -5.47
N LYS A 83 17.65 -30.55 -5.30
CA LYS A 83 18.45 -31.74 -4.96
C LYS A 83 18.41 -32.10 -3.48
N ALA A 84 18.39 -31.11 -2.60
CA ALA A 84 18.37 -31.30 -1.14
C ALA A 84 17.86 -30.06 -0.42
N ASP A 85 17.23 -30.25 0.74
CA ASP A 85 16.90 -29.16 1.66
C ASP A 85 18.10 -28.88 2.57
N PRO A 86 18.46 -27.60 2.83
CA PRO A 86 19.62 -27.25 3.67
C PRO A 86 19.60 -27.90 5.05
N ILE A 87 18.42 -28.06 5.63
CA ILE A 87 18.24 -28.68 6.95
C ILE A 87 18.62 -30.18 6.96
N ASP A 88 18.50 -30.87 5.82
CA ASP A 88 18.85 -32.29 5.71
C ASP A 88 20.36 -32.51 5.53
N LEU A 89 21.10 -31.44 5.25
CA LEU A 89 22.55 -31.47 4.99
C LEU A 89 23.37 -31.20 6.26
N VAL A 90 22.74 -30.91 7.40
CA VAL A 90 23.43 -30.54 8.63
C VAL A 90 23.16 -31.52 9.77
N SER A 91 24.11 -31.62 10.70
CA SER A 91 23.99 -32.47 11.90
C SER A 91 23.22 -31.76 13.02
N GLU A 92 22.67 -32.53 13.96
CA GLU A 92 22.06 -31.95 15.19
C GLU A 92 23.11 -31.17 16.02
N GLU A 93 24.38 -31.61 16.04
CA GLU A 93 25.47 -30.86 16.69
C GLU A 93 25.66 -29.47 16.05
N PHE A 94 25.56 -29.37 14.72
CA PHE A 94 25.61 -28.08 14.04
C PHE A 94 24.43 -27.19 14.43
N LEU A 95 23.21 -27.75 14.56
CA LEU A 95 22.03 -26.98 14.97
C LEU A 95 22.17 -26.38 16.38
N GLU A 96 22.79 -27.12 17.29
CA GLU A 96 23.12 -26.61 18.63
C GLU A 96 24.15 -25.48 18.56
N LYS A 97 25.21 -25.63 17.74
CA LYS A 97 26.22 -24.57 17.54
C LYS A 97 25.63 -23.33 16.86
N LEU A 98 24.75 -23.52 15.87
CA LEU A 98 24.03 -22.42 15.20
C LEU A 98 23.14 -21.66 16.19
N THR A 99 22.46 -22.38 17.08
CA THR A 99 21.64 -21.80 18.16
C THR A 99 22.49 -20.88 19.06
N VAL A 100 23.69 -21.35 19.44
CA VAL A 100 24.66 -20.57 20.24
C VAL A 100 25.19 -19.37 19.45
N PHE A 101 25.58 -19.57 18.19
CA PHE A 101 26.01 -18.49 17.31
C PHE A 101 24.97 -17.38 17.23
N ILE A 102 23.71 -17.72 16.98
CA ILE A 102 22.61 -16.74 16.92
C ILE A 102 22.45 -16.03 18.26
N GLY A 103 22.48 -16.77 19.37
CA GLY A 103 22.35 -16.19 20.71
C GLY A 103 23.50 -15.27 21.12
N ASN A 104 24.71 -15.48 20.59
CA ASN A 104 25.87 -14.65 20.85
C ASN A 104 25.91 -13.40 19.98
N ASN A 105 25.39 -13.49 18.75
CA ASN A 105 25.56 -12.45 17.73
C ASN A 105 24.33 -11.56 17.55
N PHE A 106 23.12 -12.07 17.82
CA PHE A 106 21.88 -11.37 17.55
C PHE A 106 21.00 -11.22 18.80
N GLU A 107 20.25 -10.13 18.86
CA GLU A 107 19.30 -9.82 19.92
C GLU A 107 17.94 -9.41 19.36
N VAL A 108 16.87 -9.91 19.98
CA VAL A 108 15.52 -9.45 19.67
C VAL A 108 15.40 -7.98 20.00
N ASP A 109 14.82 -7.26 19.06
CA ASP A 109 14.50 -5.86 19.22
C ASP A 109 13.36 -5.61 20.19
N ILE A 110 13.66 -5.53 21.48
CA ILE A 110 12.68 -5.16 22.51
C ILE A 110 12.66 -3.65 22.82
N THR A 111 13.66 -2.90 22.36
CA THR A 111 13.92 -1.53 22.82
C THR A 111 13.79 -0.47 21.73
N SER A 112 13.76 -0.85 20.45
CA SER A 112 14.22 0.11 19.45
C SER A 112 13.14 1.01 18.86
N PHE A 113 11.90 0.83 19.31
CA PHE A 113 10.89 1.87 19.30
C PHE A 113 10.17 1.86 20.64
N THR A 114 10.20 3.00 21.33
CA THR A 114 9.49 3.16 22.59
C THR A 114 8.09 3.70 22.34
N THR A 115 7.16 3.40 23.23
CA THR A 115 5.85 4.06 23.25
C THR A 115 6.08 5.57 23.28
N GLY A 116 5.49 6.30 22.33
CA GLY A 116 5.52 7.76 22.37
C GLY A 116 4.77 8.27 23.59
N ASP A 117 5.13 9.46 24.08
CA ASP A 117 4.33 10.16 25.09
C ASP A 117 3.07 10.71 24.42
N ILE A 118 2.11 9.82 24.16
CA ILE A 118 0.92 10.08 23.36
C ILE A 118 -0.28 10.05 24.27
N LEU A 119 -0.92 11.21 24.37
CA LEU A 119 -2.14 11.39 25.13
C LEU A 119 -3.24 11.86 24.19
N GLN A 120 -4.33 11.12 24.13
CA GLN A 120 -5.56 11.60 23.53
C GLN A 120 -6.43 12.24 24.61
N ASN A 121 -6.16 13.52 24.87
CA ASN A 121 -6.84 14.26 25.95
C ASN A 121 -8.16 14.88 25.51
N GLU A 122 -8.33 15.16 24.21
CA GLU A 122 -9.53 15.81 23.67
C GLU A 122 -10.21 14.90 22.66
N LYS A 123 -11.42 14.45 23.01
CA LYS A 123 -12.26 13.69 22.07
C LYS A 123 -12.89 14.65 21.05
N PRO A 124 -13.06 14.23 19.80
CA PRO A 124 -13.63 15.07 18.75
C PRO A 124 -15.11 15.37 19.00
N SER A 125 -15.61 16.49 18.48
CA SER A 125 -16.98 16.96 18.77
C SER A 125 -18.10 16.01 18.34
N TRP A 126 -17.86 15.14 17.36
CA TRP A 126 -18.80 14.11 16.93
C TRP A 126 -18.96 12.98 17.95
N TYR A 127 -17.95 12.74 18.80
CA TYR A 127 -17.95 11.67 19.79
C TYR A 127 -19.12 11.80 20.78
N GLU A 128 -19.43 13.02 21.23
CA GLU A 128 -20.50 13.26 22.21
C GLU A 128 -21.89 12.95 21.67
N LYS A 129 -22.05 12.94 20.33
CA LYS A 129 -23.31 12.62 19.65
C LYS A 129 -23.54 11.12 19.53
N LEU A 130 -22.52 10.29 19.76
CA LEU A 130 -22.62 8.85 19.61
C LEU A 130 -23.41 8.19 20.75
N ASP A 131 -24.14 7.15 20.41
CA ASP A 131 -24.68 6.21 21.38
C ASP A 131 -23.55 5.43 22.08
N GLU A 132 -23.83 4.94 23.30
CA GLU A 132 -22.80 4.34 24.17
C GLU A 132 -22.06 3.15 23.54
N ASP A 133 -22.74 2.29 22.78
CA ASP A 133 -22.09 1.15 22.12
C ASP A 133 -21.09 1.61 21.04
N LEU A 134 -21.36 2.71 20.32
CA LEU A 134 -20.45 3.27 19.33
C LEU A 134 -19.31 4.07 19.98
N LYS A 135 -19.57 4.71 21.13
CA LYS A 135 -18.52 5.34 21.94
C LYS A 135 -17.45 4.34 22.37
N LYS A 136 -17.84 3.11 22.74
CA LYS A 136 -16.88 2.04 23.06
C LYS A 136 -15.97 1.67 21.88
N VAL A 137 -16.52 1.63 20.67
CA VAL A 137 -15.74 1.38 19.44
C VAL A 137 -14.70 2.51 19.25
N ALA A 138 -15.14 3.76 19.36
CA ALA A 138 -14.25 4.92 19.25
C ALA A 138 -13.17 4.91 20.35
N ASP A 139 -13.55 4.69 21.60
CA ASP A 139 -12.64 4.62 22.75
C ASP A 139 -11.59 3.52 22.60
N ARG A 140 -11.95 2.40 21.98
CA ARG A 140 -11.00 1.33 21.68
C ARG A 140 -9.95 1.81 20.67
N VAL A 141 -10.35 2.48 19.60
CA VAL A 141 -9.39 3.03 18.62
C VAL A 141 -8.52 4.12 19.23
N PHE A 142 -9.12 5.00 20.04
CA PHE A 142 -8.44 6.05 20.78
C PHE A 142 -7.33 5.50 21.68
N PHE A 143 -7.62 4.42 22.42
CA PHE A 143 -6.61 3.69 23.17
C PHE A 143 -5.53 3.10 22.26
N LEU A 144 -5.89 2.52 21.11
CA LEU A 144 -4.91 1.91 20.20
C LEU A 144 -3.94 2.93 19.60
N TRP A 145 -4.32 4.20 19.43
CA TRP A 145 -3.38 5.25 19.03
C TRP A 145 -2.25 5.44 20.04
N THR A 146 -2.53 5.35 21.34
CA THR A 146 -1.47 5.44 22.37
C THR A 146 -0.55 4.21 22.38
N VAL A 147 -1.06 3.06 21.92
CA VAL A 147 -0.28 1.82 21.80
C VAL A 147 0.61 1.83 20.55
N TYR A 148 0.07 2.27 19.41
CA TYR A 148 0.73 2.19 18.11
C TYR A 148 1.56 3.42 17.74
N GLY A 149 1.41 4.52 18.44
CA GLY A 149 2.33 5.63 18.27
C GLY A 149 3.66 5.38 18.99
N LYS A 150 4.75 5.61 18.25
CA LYS A 150 6.12 5.25 18.58
C LYS A 150 7.06 6.42 18.37
N THR A 151 8.21 6.36 19.02
CA THR A 151 9.35 7.24 18.77
C THR A 151 10.60 6.40 18.52
N ALA A 152 11.53 6.94 17.73
CA ALA A 152 12.82 6.29 17.51
C ALA A 152 13.57 6.12 18.82
N ALA A 153 14.00 4.90 19.12
CA ALA A 153 14.93 4.69 20.21
C ALA A 153 16.35 5.12 19.80
N LYS A 154 17.15 5.46 20.81
CA LYS A 154 18.56 5.82 20.64
C LYS A 154 19.41 4.54 20.58
N VAL A 155 19.44 3.89 19.42
CA VAL A 155 20.30 2.71 19.16
C VAL A 155 21.35 3.04 18.11
N SER A 156 22.51 2.41 18.19
CA SER A 156 23.60 2.60 17.22
C SER A 156 23.17 2.15 15.83
N THR A 157 23.39 2.99 14.82
CA THR A 157 22.91 2.79 13.44
C THR A 157 23.63 1.67 12.70
N ASP A 158 24.83 1.28 13.13
CA ASP A 158 25.68 0.22 12.54
C ASP A 158 25.30 -1.20 13.00
N ARG A 159 24.42 -1.32 14.00
CA ARG A 159 24.02 -2.60 14.61
C ARG A 159 22.54 -2.90 14.46
N THR A 160 21.83 -2.11 13.67
CA THR A 160 20.37 -2.20 13.55
C THR A 160 19.94 -2.15 12.10
N THR A 161 18.88 -2.87 11.77
CA THR A 161 18.19 -2.65 10.50
C THR A 161 17.24 -1.46 10.53
N LYS A 162 17.01 -0.75 11.65
CA LYS A 162 16.11 0.42 11.67
C LYS A 162 16.75 1.67 11.09
N VAL A 163 15.94 2.40 10.34
CA VAL A 163 16.24 3.77 9.94
C VAL A 163 15.90 4.70 11.09
N HIS A 164 16.85 5.56 11.46
CA HIS A 164 16.65 6.58 12.47
C HIS A 164 15.80 7.74 11.92
N ILE A 165 14.78 8.16 12.66
CA ILE A 165 13.88 9.26 12.31
C ILE A 165 13.47 9.97 13.60
N ASP A 166 13.55 11.30 13.63
CA ASP A 166 13.14 12.07 14.78
C ASP A 166 11.63 12.34 14.76
N GLY A 167 10.99 12.23 15.93
CA GLY A 167 9.58 12.54 16.12
C GLY A 167 8.71 11.34 16.48
N ILE A 168 7.40 11.59 16.54
CA ILE A 168 6.38 10.58 16.77
C ILE A 168 5.84 10.12 15.41
N PHE A 169 5.74 8.80 15.26
CA PHE A 169 5.11 8.17 14.09
C PHE A 169 4.23 7.02 14.56
N PHE A 170 3.40 6.47 13.67
CA PHE A 170 2.46 5.40 14.01
C PHE A 170 2.74 4.17 13.17
N ILE A 171 2.66 3.00 13.80
CA ILE A 171 2.87 1.71 13.14
C ILE A 171 1.54 1.07 12.76
N PRO A 172 1.51 0.16 11.76
CA PRO A 172 0.29 -0.59 11.45
C PRO A 172 -0.14 -1.53 12.59
N GLY A 173 0.79 -2.26 13.21
CA GLY A 173 0.51 -3.19 14.32
C GLY A 173 0.89 -4.64 14.01
N GLY A 174 0.90 -5.49 15.04
CA GLY A 174 1.37 -6.88 14.94
C GLY A 174 2.88 -6.95 14.68
N ARG A 175 3.29 -7.72 13.66
CA ARG A 175 4.70 -7.83 13.22
C ARG A 175 5.26 -6.57 12.56
N PHE A 176 4.38 -5.65 12.16
CA PHE A 176 4.75 -4.38 11.53
C PHE A 176 5.03 -3.34 12.59
N VAL A 177 6.29 -3.31 13.02
CA VAL A 177 6.77 -2.51 14.15
C VAL A 177 7.52 -1.27 13.71
N GLU A 178 7.52 -0.96 12.42
CA GLU A 178 8.12 0.24 11.84
C GLU A 178 7.06 1.12 11.14
N LEU A 179 7.45 2.34 10.77
CA LEU A 179 6.61 3.21 9.95
C LEU A 179 6.54 2.60 8.54
N TYR A 180 5.34 2.43 8.00
CA TYR A 180 5.08 1.99 6.63
C TYR A 180 4.47 3.13 5.82
N TYR A 181 4.82 3.24 4.54
CA TYR A 181 4.51 4.43 3.77
C TYR A 181 2.99 4.58 3.52
N TRP A 182 2.38 3.71 2.72
CA TRP A 182 1.00 3.95 2.28
C TRP A 182 -0.06 3.69 3.36
N ASP A 183 0.21 2.79 4.32
CA ASP A 183 -0.61 2.55 5.51
C ASP A 183 -0.83 3.85 6.29
N SER A 184 0.22 4.67 6.36
CA SER A 184 0.24 5.89 7.16
C SER A 184 -0.71 6.97 6.64
N TYR A 185 -1.14 6.92 5.38
CA TYR A 185 -2.14 7.88 4.91
C TYR A 185 -3.50 7.65 5.59
N TRP A 186 -3.88 6.38 5.77
CA TRP A 186 -5.12 5.99 6.46
C TRP A 186 -5.02 6.25 7.96
N ILE A 187 -3.84 6.02 8.56
CA ILE A 187 -3.57 6.39 9.94
C ILE A 187 -3.66 7.91 10.12
N LEU A 188 -3.09 8.70 9.19
CA LEU A 188 -3.15 10.15 9.23
C LEU A 188 -4.61 10.63 9.26
N ILE A 189 -5.46 10.09 8.39
CA ILE A 189 -6.89 10.40 8.41
C ILE A 189 -7.47 10.06 9.78
N GLY A 190 -7.24 8.86 10.29
CA GLY A 190 -7.69 8.44 11.63
C GLY A 190 -7.29 9.40 12.75
N LEU A 191 -6.04 9.89 12.74
CA LEU A 191 -5.53 10.85 13.72
C LEU A 191 -6.24 12.20 13.61
N LEU A 192 -6.43 12.73 12.40
CA LEU A 192 -7.16 13.98 12.18
C LEU A 192 -8.60 13.89 12.67
N GLU A 193 -9.29 12.79 12.34
CA GLU A 193 -10.67 12.53 12.79
C GLU A 193 -10.77 12.29 14.31
N SER A 194 -9.65 12.00 14.97
CA SER A 194 -9.53 11.76 16.41
C SER A 194 -9.10 13.00 17.21
N ASN A 195 -9.08 14.21 16.62
CA ASN A 195 -8.53 15.44 17.22
C ASN A 195 -7.02 15.35 17.57
N MET A 196 -6.24 14.54 16.85
CA MET A 196 -4.80 14.35 17.07
C MET A 196 -3.95 15.03 15.98
N GLU A 197 -4.31 16.25 15.57
CA GLU A 197 -3.65 16.99 14.47
C GLU A 197 -2.12 17.11 14.65
N HIS A 198 -1.65 17.45 15.85
CA HIS A 198 -0.21 17.58 16.11
C HIS A 198 0.56 16.28 15.86
N HIS A 199 -0.05 15.12 16.16
CA HIS A 199 0.55 13.81 15.90
C HIS A 199 0.53 13.45 14.41
N ALA A 200 -0.53 13.84 13.69
CA ALA A 200 -0.57 13.73 12.23
C ALA A 200 0.53 14.59 11.57
N PHE A 201 0.76 15.80 12.09
CA PHE A 201 1.85 16.67 11.66
C PHE A 201 3.24 16.07 11.96
N ASP A 202 3.46 15.52 13.16
CA ASP A 202 4.72 14.87 13.53
C ASP A 202 5.05 13.70 12.59
N MET A 203 4.04 12.90 12.23
CA MET A 203 4.20 11.80 11.29
C MET A 203 4.51 12.30 9.87
N VAL A 204 3.86 13.37 9.39
CA VAL A 204 4.22 14.02 8.11
C VAL A 204 5.67 14.53 8.13
N ASN A 205 6.12 15.09 9.25
CA ASN A 205 7.50 15.53 9.41
C ASN A 205 8.50 14.36 9.43
N CYS A 206 8.11 13.17 9.88
CA CYS A 206 8.90 11.94 9.73
C CYS A 206 9.10 11.60 8.24
N PHE A 207 8.04 11.68 7.42
CA PHE A 207 8.14 11.44 5.97
C PHE A 207 9.01 12.47 5.25
N VAL A 208 8.93 13.75 5.64
CA VAL A 208 9.82 14.80 5.12
C VAL A 208 11.29 14.45 5.39
N GLN A 209 11.63 13.99 6.60
CA GLN A 209 13.01 13.57 6.93
C GLN A 209 13.47 12.38 6.09
N LEU A 210 12.59 11.40 5.84
CA LEU A 210 12.89 10.26 4.97
C LEU A 210 13.20 10.71 3.55
N ILE A 211 12.39 11.60 2.98
CA ILE A 211 12.59 12.12 1.63
C ILE A 211 13.86 12.99 1.55
N GLU A 212 14.13 13.82 2.55
CA GLU A 212 15.37 14.60 2.60
C GLU A 212 16.62 13.72 2.70
N THR A 213 16.51 12.55 3.33
CA THR A 213 17.62 11.61 3.51
C THR A 213 17.83 10.71 2.31
N PHE A 214 16.76 10.15 1.72
CA PHE A 214 16.83 9.12 0.69
C PHE A 214 16.37 9.57 -0.69
N GLY A 215 15.70 10.71 -0.80
CA GLY A 215 15.10 11.23 -2.03
C GLY A 215 13.71 10.65 -2.35
N TYR A 216 13.17 9.79 -1.48
CA TYR A 216 11.86 9.15 -1.59
C TYR A 216 11.46 8.56 -0.23
N VAL A 217 10.22 8.11 -0.06
CA VAL A 217 9.81 7.36 1.12
C VAL A 217 10.02 5.85 0.89
N PRO A 218 10.87 5.15 1.68
CA PRO A 218 11.01 3.71 1.58
C PRO A 218 9.74 2.97 2.03
N ASN A 219 9.55 1.72 1.60
CA ASN A 219 8.39 0.89 1.97
C ASN A 219 8.10 0.92 3.49
N GLY A 220 9.15 0.73 4.28
CA GLY A 220 9.12 1.01 5.71
C GLY A 220 10.48 1.44 6.24
N THR A 221 10.57 1.73 7.53
CA THR A 221 11.76 2.37 8.12
C THR A 221 12.81 1.38 8.59
N ARG A 222 13.18 0.47 7.68
CA ARG A 222 14.27 -0.50 7.82
C ARG A 222 15.23 -0.43 6.63
N TYR A 223 16.51 -0.68 6.87
CA TYR A 223 17.58 -0.66 5.86
C TYR A 223 17.35 -1.67 4.74
N TYR A 224 16.76 -2.84 5.03
CA TYR A 224 16.38 -3.81 3.98
C TYR A 224 15.21 -3.34 3.10
N TYR A 225 14.52 -2.25 3.45
CA TYR A 225 13.49 -1.63 2.61
C TYR A 225 14.04 -0.51 1.70
N LEU A 226 15.28 -0.05 1.86
CA LEU A 226 15.84 1.07 1.09
C LEU A 226 16.12 0.78 -0.39
N ASN A 227 15.76 -0.41 -0.87
CA ASN A 227 15.76 -0.66 -2.31
C ASN A 227 14.42 -0.34 -2.96
N ARG A 228 13.33 -0.19 -2.18
CA ARG A 228 11.97 -0.03 -2.71
C ARG A 228 11.15 1.02 -1.97
N THR A 229 10.15 1.55 -2.65
CA THR A 229 9.14 2.45 -2.08
C THR A 229 7.80 1.71 -1.87
N GLN A 230 6.70 2.44 -1.87
CA GLN A 230 5.31 1.98 -1.82
C GLN A 230 4.44 2.95 -2.65
N PRO A 231 3.13 2.71 -2.80
CA PRO A 231 2.26 3.65 -3.49
C PRO A 231 2.39 5.10 -2.96
N PRO A 232 2.61 6.11 -3.85
CA PRO A 232 3.08 7.43 -3.44
C PRO A 232 1.94 8.32 -2.93
N VAL A 233 1.63 8.22 -1.65
CA VAL A 233 0.53 8.95 -1.00
C VAL A 233 0.98 10.16 -0.19
N PHE A 234 2.27 10.54 -0.20
CA PHE A 234 2.77 11.67 0.59
C PHE A 234 2.15 13.02 0.19
N CYS A 235 1.92 13.27 -1.11
CA CYS A 235 1.19 14.47 -1.53
C CYS A 235 -0.22 14.51 -0.92
N GLN A 236 -0.90 13.37 -0.85
CA GLN A 236 -2.24 13.25 -0.27
C GLN A 236 -2.22 13.50 1.24
N MET A 237 -1.20 13.01 1.95
CA MET A 237 -0.97 13.33 3.37
C MET A 237 -0.85 14.84 3.59
N LEU A 238 -0.01 15.52 2.80
CA LEU A 238 0.15 16.98 2.88
C LEU A 238 -1.15 17.72 2.60
N TYR A 239 -1.86 17.32 1.54
CA TYR A 239 -3.10 17.97 1.13
C TYR A 239 -4.22 17.79 2.16
N ARG A 240 -4.37 16.58 2.72
CA ARG A 240 -5.35 16.29 3.78
C ARG A 240 -5.08 17.11 5.03
N LEU A 241 -3.81 17.17 5.47
CA LEU A 241 -3.41 17.96 6.65
C LEU A 241 -3.58 19.47 6.40
N TYR A 242 -3.21 19.97 5.22
CA TYR A 242 -3.34 21.38 4.84
C TYR A 242 -4.79 21.88 4.90
N ASN A 243 -5.71 21.08 4.34
CA ASN A 243 -7.13 21.40 4.29
C ASN A 243 -7.83 21.26 5.66
N HIS A 244 -7.30 20.38 6.53
CA HIS A 244 -7.84 20.19 7.86
C HIS A 244 -7.42 21.33 8.81
N THR A 245 -6.14 21.70 8.79
CA THR A 245 -5.58 22.57 9.82
C THR A 245 -5.98 24.03 9.69
N GLN A 246 -6.10 24.70 10.84
CA GLN A 246 -6.17 26.16 10.95
C GLN A 246 -4.90 26.77 11.55
N ASP A 247 -3.87 25.95 11.85
CA ASP A 247 -2.58 26.44 12.36
C ASP A 247 -1.70 26.93 11.20
N ASP A 248 -1.45 28.25 11.19
CA ASP A 248 -0.60 28.91 10.20
C ASP A 248 0.83 28.35 10.15
N LYS A 249 1.36 27.82 11.27
CA LYS A 249 2.70 27.21 11.30
C LYS A 249 2.71 25.89 10.53
N ILE A 250 1.66 25.07 10.69
CA ILE A 250 1.52 23.80 9.95
C ILE A 250 1.33 24.10 8.46
N LYS A 251 0.44 25.04 8.11
CA LYS A 251 0.27 25.48 6.72
C LYS A 251 1.57 25.97 6.11
N LYS A 252 2.32 26.81 6.83
CA LYS A 252 3.62 27.30 6.38
C LYS A 252 4.63 26.17 6.20
N PHE A 253 4.67 25.19 7.10
CA PHE A 253 5.54 24.02 6.94
C PHE A 253 5.21 23.25 5.67
N ILE A 254 3.92 22.99 5.43
CA ILE A 254 3.44 22.26 4.25
C ILE A 254 3.82 23.01 2.97
N LEU A 255 3.53 24.31 2.89
CA LEU A 255 3.82 25.13 1.71
C LEU A 255 5.31 25.45 1.50
N THR A 256 6.19 24.99 2.40
CA THR A 256 7.64 25.18 2.27
C THR A 256 8.37 23.84 2.24
N ARG A 257 8.72 23.30 3.40
CA ARG A 257 9.52 22.07 3.52
C ARG A 257 8.75 20.84 3.04
N GLY A 258 7.45 20.75 3.35
CA GLY A 258 6.59 19.65 2.92
C GLY A 258 6.49 19.56 1.40
N LEU A 259 6.13 20.67 0.75
CA LEU A 259 6.00 20.77 -0.70
C LEU A 259 7.33 20.50 -1.40
N ALA A 260 8.44 21.05 -0.91
CA ALA A 260 9.77 20.75 -1.45
C ALA A 260 10.10 19.25 -1.39
N ALA A 261 9.77 18.56 -0.29
CA ALA A 261 9.94 17.11 -0.20
C ALA A 261 9.01 16.37 -1.19
N ALA A 262 7.75 16.79 -1.34
CA ALA A 262 6.83 16.18 -2.29
C ALA A 262 7.32 16.30 -3.75
N GLU A 263 7.92 17.44 -4.11
CA GLU A 263 8.54 17.62 -5.43
C GLU A 263 9.76 16.69 -5.62
N VAL A 264 10.57 16.50 -4.59
CA VAL A 264 11.71 15.56 -4.61
C VAL A 264 11.23 14.13 -4.87
N GLU A 265 10.21 13.67 -4.14
CA GLU A 265 9.67 12.33 -4.30
C GLU A 265 8.97 12.16 -5.66
N TYR A 266 8.18 13.13 -6.12
CA TYR A 266 7.59 13.11 -7.46
C TYR A 266 8.67 12.91 -8.53
N ASN A 267 9.77 13.66 -8.44
CA ASN A 267 10.91 13.52 -9.34
C ASN A 267 11.60 12.15 -9.24
N PHE A 268 11.64 11.53 -8.05
CA PHE A 268 12.10 10.15 -7.90
C PHE A 268 11.24 9.18 -8.75
N PHE A 269 9.91 9.27 -8.69
CA PHE A 269 9.04 8.44 -9.51
C PHE A 269 9.21 8.74 -11.00
N MET A 270 9.28 10.02 -11.38
CA MET A 270 9.46 10.40 -12.78
C MET A 270 10.83 10.00 -13.35
N LYS A 271 11.84 9.82 -12.51
CA LYS A 271 13.18 9.38 -12.92
C LYS A 271 13.34 7.86 -12.90
N ASN A 272 12.90 7.22 -11.83
CA ASN A 272 13.25 5.82 -11.54
C ASN A 272 12.09 4.84 -11.74
N ARG A 273 10.87 5.35 -11.96
CA ARG A 273 9.65 4.54 -12.15
C ARG A 273 8.90 4.90 -13.42
N ARG A 274 9.45 5.72 -14.32
CA ARG A 274 8.88 5.89 -15.67
C ARG A 274 9.07 4.61 -16.49
N VAL A 275 8.07 4.25 -17.27
CA VAL A 275 8.16 3.12 -18.20
C VAL A 275 9.31 3.37 -19.19
N GLN A 276 10.25 2.42 -19.28
CA GLN A 276 11.42 2.51 -20.18
C GLN A 276 11.28 1.67 -21.46
N HIS A 277 10.21 0.90 -21.59
CA HIS A 277 9.97 0.06 -22.77
C HIS A 277 9.80 0.92 -24.03
N ASP A 278 10.46 0.56 -25.14
CA ASP A 278 10.56 1.40 -26.34
C ASP A 278 9.21 1.85 -26.92
N ASP A 279 8.20 0.97 -26.91
CA ASP A 279 6.85 1.28 -27.40
C ASP A 279 6.10 2.32 -26.51
N TYR A 280 6.54 2.54 -25.27
CA TYR A 280 5.81 3.32 -24.26
C TYR A 280 6.66 4.37 -23.53
N LYS A 281 7.96 4.50 -23.83
CA LYS A 281 8.88 5.42 -23.14
C LYS A 281 8.54 6.91 -23.30
N ASP A 282 7.82 7.26 -24.36
CA ASP A 282 7.35 8.63 -24.61
C ASP A 282 6.04 8.95 -23.88
N LYS A 283 5.42 7.96 -23.22
CA LYS A 283 4.18 8.12 -22.46
C LYS A 283 4.47 8.64 -21.05
N MET A 284 3.56 9.45 -20.53
CA MET A 284 3.54 9.92 -19.14
C MET A 284 3.00 8.81 -18.22
N LEU A 285 3.64 7.64 -18.23
CA LEU A 285 3.24 6.47 -17.45
C LEU A 285 4.38 5.97 -16.57
N ASN A 286 4.00 5.46 -15.41
CA ASN A 286 4.90 4.89 -14.42
C ASN A 286 4.60 3.40 -14.20
N MET A 287 5.61 2.66 -13.75
CA MET A 287 5.54 1.27 -13.34
C MET A 287 6.32 1.08 -12.04
N TYR A 288 5.88 0.15 -11.18
CA TYR A 288 6.73 -0.35 -10.10
C TYR A 288 7.89 -1.11 -10.72
N TYR A 289 9.08 -0.97 -10.14
CA TYR A 289 10.25 -1.68 -10.66
C TYR A 289 11.39 -1.71 -9.65
N ILE A 290 11.83 -2.93 -9.34
CA ILE A 290 13.03 -3.22 -8.56
C ILE A 290 13.90 -4.21 -9.31
N ASP A 291 15.19 -3.90 -9.38
CA ASP A 291 16.21 -4.76 -9.95
C ASP A 291 17.01 -5.43 -8.84
N SER A 292 16.87 -6.74 -8.67
CA SER A 292 17.57 -7.48 -7.60
C SER A 292 17.88 -8.91 -8.00
N GLU A 293 19.11 -9.34 -7.71
CA GLU A 293 19.54 -10.74 -7.79
C GLU A 293 19.46 -11.47 -6.42
N LEU A 294 19.02 -10.75 -5.39
CA LEU A 294 18.89 -11.24 -4.02
C LEU A 294 17.41 -11.31 -3.60
N PRO A 295 17.03 -12.32 -2.79
CA PRO A 295 15.70 -12.37 -2.19
C PRO A 295 15.47 -11.22 -1.21
N ARG A 296 14.20 -10.95 -0.89
CA ARG A 296 13.80 -10.04 0.19
C ARG A 296 14.24 -10.61 1.53
N TYR A 297 15.02 -9.86 2.31
CA TYR A 297 15.58 -10.37 3.55
C TYR A 297 14.49 -10.75 4.58
N GLU A 298 13.40 -9.99 4.63
CA GLU A 298 12.22 -10.23 5.47
C GLU A 298 11.32 -11.39 5.02
N SER A 299 11.60 -11.97 3.86
CA SER A 299 10.87 -13.10 3.26
C SER A 299 11.84 -14.02 2.50
N TYR A 300 13.05 -14.19 3.06
CA TYR A 300 14.17 -14.80 2.34
C TYR A 300 13.87 -16.25 1.98
N LYS A 301 13.30 -16.99 2.93
CA LYS A 301 12.94 -18.40 2.75
C LYS A 301 11.84 -18.54 1.69
N GLU A 302 10.82 -17.69 1.76
CA GLU A 302 9.66 -17.69 0.87
C GLU A 302 10.07 -17.37 -0.57
N ASP A 303 10.93 -16.36 -0.77
CA ASP A 303 11.47 -15.98 -2.08
C ASP A 303 12.32 -17.10 -2.68
N MET A 304 13.18 -17.73 -1.87
CA MET A 304 14.01 -18.86 -2.29
C MET A 304 13.15 -20.07 -2.69
N GLU A 305 12.09 -20.38 -1.93
CA GLU A 305 11.11 -21.42 -2.28
C GLU A 305 10.36 -21.10 -3.58
N THR A 306 10.01 -19.83 -3.79
CA THR A 306 9.36 -19.39 -5.05
C THR A 306 10.28 -19.59 -6.25
N LEU A 307 11.56 -19.20 -6.13
CA LEU A 307 12.57 -19.47 -7.16
C LEU A 307 12.74 -20.98 -7.42
N ARG A 308 12.76 -21.79 -6.36
CA ARG A 308 12.88 -23.25 -6.48
C ARG A 308 11.71 -23.86 -7.24
N LYS A 309 10.48 -23.37 -7.02
CA LYS A 309 9.25 -23.84 -7.70
C LYS A 309 9.11 -23.31 -9.12
N SER A 310 9.65 -22.14 -9.42
CA SER A 310 9.59 -21.50 -10.73
C SER A 310 10.31 -22.30 -11.81
N ASP A 311 9.70 -22.43 -13.00
CA ASP A 311 10.38 -22.93 -14.20
C ASP A 311 11.43 -21.93 -14.72
N ARG A 312 11.27 -20.64 -14.41
CA ARG A 312 12.27 -19.59 -14.65
C ARG A 312 13.32 -19.67 -13.54
N LYS A 313 14.48 -20.24 -13.85
CA LYS A 313 15.61 -20.40 -12.91
C LYS A 313 16.55 -19.19 -12.85
N ASP A 314 16.26 -18.14 -13.62
CA ASP A 314 16.97 -16.87 -13.51
C ASP A 314 16.55 -16.18 -12.21
N LYS A 315 17.53 -16.06 -11.28
CA LYS A 315 17.35 -15.42 -9.97
C LYS A 315 16.85 -13.98 -10.11
N ARG A 316 17.46 -13.21 -11.02
CA ARG A 316 17.15 -11.79 -11.21
C ARG A 316 15.71 -11.62 -11.64
N VAL A 317 15.24 -12.45 -12.58
CA VAL A 317 13.86 -12.39 -13.07
C VAL A 317 12.86 -12.63 -11.94
N ILE A 318 13.05 -13.67 -11.13
CA ILE A 318 12.11 -14.00 -10.05
C ILE A 318 12.19 -12.98 -8.92
N PHE A 319 13.38 -12.67 -8.42
CA PHE A 319 13.52 -11.76 -7.29
C PHE A 319 13.12 -10.33 -7.66
N SER A 320 13.48 -9.81 -8.84
CA SER A 320 12.98 -8.51 -9.28
C SER A 320 11.45 -8.43 -9.27
N ASN A 321 10.76 -9.49 -9.72
CA ASN A 321 9.31 -9.51 -9.70
C ASN A 321 8.73 -9.56 -8.27
N LEU A 322 9.33 -10.35 -7.37
CA LEU A 322 8.89 -10.41 -5.97
C LEU A 322 9.11 -9.09 -5.23
N TRP A 323 10.29 -8.47 -5.39
CA TRP A 323 10.59 -7.14 -4.87
C TRP A 323 9.63 -6.07 -5.42
N THR A 324 9.36 -6.12 -6.72
CA THR A 324 8.43 -5.19 -7.38
C THR A 324 6.99 -5.39 -6.92
N GLY A 325 6.57 -6.64 -6.68
CA GLY A 325 5.28 -6.96 -6.08
C GLY A 325 5.12 -6.33 -4.69
N ALA A 326 6.16 -6.41 -3.84
CA ALA A 326 6.18 -5.73 -2.54
C ALA A 326 6.21 -4.19 -2.64
N GLU A 327 6.85 -3.63 -3.67
CA GLU A 327 6.79 -2.18 -3.93
C GLU A 327 5.37 -1.71 -4.27
N SER A 328 4.57 -2.54 -4.93
CA SER A 328 3.18 -2.18 -5.28
C SER A 328 2.24 -2.07 -4.07
N GLY A 329 2.65 -2.61 -2.92
CA GLY A 329 1.77 -2.81 -1.75
C GLY A 329 0.83 -4.02 -1.89
N TRP A 330 0.77 -4.66 -3.06
CA TRP A 330 -0.04 -5.85 -3.34
C TRP A 330 0.82 -7.13 -3.37
N ASP A 331 1.53 -7.43 -2.29
CA ASP A 331 2.34 -8.63 -2.08
C ASP A 331 1.57 -9.75 -1.36
N PHE A 332 1.05 -10.78 -2.02
CA PHE A 332 0.92 -10.91 -3.45
C PHE A 332 -0.52 -10.94 -3.89
N SER A 333 -0.70 -10.90 -5.22
CA SER A 333 -1.97 -10.91 -5.90
C SER A 333 -1.81 -11.61 -7.23
N SER A 334 -2.83 -12.37 -7.61
CA SER A 334 -3.03 -12.91 -8.95
C SER A 334 -3.04 -11.85 -10.05
N ARG A 335 -3.27 -10.58 -9.67
CA ARG A 335 -3.07 -9.40 -10.50
C ARG A 335 -1.71 -9.41 -11.21
N TRP A 336 -0.68 -9.95 -10.57
CA TRP A 336 0.68 -9.94 -11.07
C TRP A 336 1.12 -11.23 -11.74
N PHE A 337 0.27 -12.26 -11.80
CA PHE A 337 0.66 -13.59 -12.26
C PHE A 337 0.26 -13.79 -13.72
N SER A 338 1.19 -14.28 -14.54
CA SER A 338 0.92 -14.48 -15.97
C SER A 338 -0.19 -15.51 -16.24
N ASP A 339 -0.36 -16.46 -15.33
CA ASP A 339 -1.44 -17.46 -15.34
C ASP A 339 -2.63 -17.10 -14.44
N GLY A 340 -2.54 -16.01 -13.67
CA GLY A 340 -3.54 -15.61 -12.68
C GLY A 340 -3.69 -16.58 -11.49
N LYS A 341 -2.75 -17.52 -11.28
CA LYS A 341 -2.91 -18.63 -10.33
C LYS A 341 -1.76 -18.74 -9.33
N LYS A 342 -0.52 -18.68 -9.80
CA LYS A 342 0.65 -19.10 -9.00
C LYS A 342 1.69 -18.00 -8.87
N LEU A 343 2.21 -17.80 -7.65
CA LEU A 343 3.22 -16.79 -7.36
C LEU A 343 4.50 -16.98 -8.16
N GLU A 344 4.95 -18.21 -8.40
CA GLU A 344 6.14 -18.47 -9.22
C GLU A 344 6.02 -17.98 -10.67
N ASN A 345 4.82 -17.61 -11.12
CA ASN A 345 4.50 -17.03 -12.43
C ASN A 345 4.34 -15.49 -12.41
N ILE A 346 4.81 -14.81 -11.36
CA ILE A 346 4.80 -13.35 -11.23
C ILE A 346 5.54 -12.64 -12.38
N VAL A 347 4.96 -11.56 -12.90
CA VAL A 347 5.43 -10.80 -14.10
C VAL A 347 5.16 -9.28 -14.00
N ILE A 348 5.04 -8.74 -12.79
CA ILE A 348 4.80 -7.31 -12.55
C ILE A 348 5.85 -6.39 -13.19
N THR A 349 7.10 -6.84 -13.36
CA THR A 349 8.16 -6.04 -14.02
C THR A 349 7.88 -5.76 -15.50
N SER A 350 6.85 -6.38 -16.08
CA SER A 350 6.40 -6.19 -17.46
C SER A 350 5.03 -5.50 -17.54
N MET A 351 4.57 -4.89 -16.45
CA MET A 351 3.24 -4.32 -16.35
C MET A 351 3.26 -2.81 -16.08
N ILE A 352 2.31 -2.10 -16.68
CA ILE A 352 1.98 -0.70 -16.37
C ILE A 352 0.74 -0.71 -15.46
N PRO A 353 0.88 -0.41 -14.15
CA PRO A 353 -0.21 -0.52 -13.19
C PRO A 353 -1.18 0.66 -13.24
N VAL A 354 -2.48 0.40 -13.16
CA VAL A 354 -3.54 1.42 -13.14
C VAL A 354 -3.47 2.30 -11.90
N ASP A 355 -3.32 1.67 -10.73
CA ASP A 355 -3.27 2.33 -9.43
C ASP A 355 -2.10 3.31 -9.29
N LEU A 356 -0.88 2.90 -9.66
CA LEU A 356 0.29 3.78 -9.62
C LEU A 356 0.05 5.04 -10.46
N ASN A 357 -0.49 4.89 -11.66
CA ASN A 357 -0.75 6.02 -12.54
C ASN A 357 -1.92 6.89 -12.05
N ALA A 358 -2.93 6.30 -11.38
CA ALA A 358 -3.97 7.04 -10.70
C ALA A 358 -3.43 7.86 -9.53
N PHE A 359 -2.51 7.30 -8.73
CA PHE A 359 -1.83 8.04 -7.66
C PHE A 359 -0.94 9.17 -8.18
N MET A 360 -0.18 8.92 -9.24
CA MET A 360 0.67 9.96 -9.84
C MET A 360 -0.17 11.09 -10.46
N LEU A 361 -1.33 10.78 -11.04
CA LEU A 361 -2.30 11.77 -11.54
C LEU A 361 -2.80 12.68 -10.41
N GLU A 362 -3.10 12.09 -9.25
CA GLU A 362 -3.52 12.86 -8.06
C GLU A 362 -2.37 13.68 -7.49
N ASN A 363 -1.16 13.15 -7.47
CA ASN A 363 0.02 13.87 -6.98
C ASN A 363 0.32 15.10 -7.85
N GLU A 364 0.20 14.98 -9.18
CA GLU A 364 0.33 16.12 -10.09
C GLU A 364 -0.73 17.20 -9.81
N ARG A 365 -1.99 16.80 -9.57
CA ARG A 365 -3.07 17.73 -9.16
C ARG A 365 -2.72 18.44 -7.86
N ILE A 366 -2.32 17.69 -6.83
CA ILE A 366 -2.03 18.23 -5.50
C ILE A 366 -0.82 19.17 -5.53
N LEU A 367 0.24 18.81 -6.26
CA LEU A 367 1.43 19.65 -6.40
C LEU A 367 1.08 21.00 -7.06
N ALA A 368 0.22 20.98 -8.09
CA ALA A 368 -0.30 22.20 -8.69
C ALA A 368 -1.13 23.03 -7.69
N GLU A 369 -2.06 22.40 -6.98
CA GLU A 369 -2.92 23.08 -5.98
C GLU A 369 -2.11 23.69 -4.83
N LEU A 370 -1.19 22.96 -4.21
CA LEU A 370 -0.36 23.50 -3.12
C LEU A 370 0.56 24.63 -3.59
N ASN A 371 1.07 24.58 -4.83
CA ASN A 371 1.83 25.70 -5.39
C ASN A 371 0.93 26.94 -5.63
N LYS A 372 -0.36 26.76 -5.98
CA LYS A 372 -1.32 27.88 -6.13
C LYS A 372 -1.58 28.62 -4.82
N GLU A 373 -1.47 27.94 -3.68
CA GLU A 373 -1.65 28.48 -2.33
C GLU A 373 -0.45 29.33 -1.83
N ILE A 374 0.68 29.32 -2.53
CA ILE A 374 1.82 30.20 -2.18
C ILE A 374 1.46 31.64 -2.56
N THR A 375 1.52 32.56 -1.58
CA THR A 375 1.10 33.96 -1.75
C THR A 375 2.06 34.78 -2.62
N GLU A 376 3.37 34.57 -2.47
CA GLU A 376 4.40 35.27 -3.24
C GLU A 376 4.78 34.45 -4.49
N LYS A 377 3.92 34.47 -5.52
CA LYS A 377 4.14 33.71 -6.76
C LYS A 377 5.30 34.30 -7.56
N SER A 378 6.42 33.60 -7.58
CA SER A 378 7.51 33.83 -8.54
C SER A 378 7.18 33.21 -9.90
N ASP A 379 7.90 33.61 -10.94
CA ASP A 379 7.80 32.98 -12.26
C ASP A 379 8.09 31.48 -12.20
N GLU A 380 8.99 31.05 -11.30
CA GLU A 380 9.29 29.64 -11.06
C GLU A 380 8.07 28.87 -10.51
N ILE A 381 7.33 29.44 -9.55
CA ILE A 381 6.12 28.81 -8.99
C ILE A 381 5.03 28.72 -10.07
N ASN A 382 4.85 29.77 -10.87
CA ASN A 382 3.88 29.73 -11.97
C ASN A 382 4.24 28.65 -12.99
N GLN A 383 5.52 28.52 -13.36
CA GLN A 383 5.98 27.47 -14.26
C GLN A 383 5.72 26.07 -13.69
N LYS A 384 6.00 25.85 -12.39
CA LYS A 384 5.71 24.57 -11.74
C LYS A 384 4.23 24.21 -11.81
N ILE A 385 3.34 25.16 -11.56
CA ILE A 385 1.88 24.93 -11.67
C ILE A 385 1.53 24.48 -13.08
N GLU A 386 2.00 25.20 -14.11
CA GLU A 386 1.75 24.85 -15.51
C GLU A 386 2.31 23.47 -15.89
N ASP A 387 3.52 23.15 -15.42
CA ASP A 387 4.18 21.87 -15.68
C ASP A 387 3.38 20.71 -15.06
N TYR A 388 2.92 20.84 -13.81
CA TYR A 388 2.14 19.80 -13.15
C TYR A 388 0.76 19.60 -13.79
N GLU A 389 0.06 20.69 -14.16
CA GLU A 389 -1.22 20.59 -14.88
C GLU A 389 -1.04 19.95 -16.26
N THR A 390 0.04 20.29 -16.97
CA THR A 390 0.40 19.69 -18.26
C THR A 390 0.72 18.21 -18.12
N ASN A 391 1.52 17.84 -17.12
CA ASN A 391 1.85 16.44 -16.82
C ASN A 391 0.58 15.64 -16.48
N ARG A 392 -0.31 16.19 -15.66
CA ARG A 392 -1.60 15.59 -15.32
C ARG A 392 -2.46 15.33 -16.56
N ALA A 393 -2.57 16.32 -17.45
CA ALA A 393 -3.32 16.19 -18.69
C ALA A 393 -2.72 15.11 -19.61
N ASN A 394 -1.39 15.08 -19.75
CA ASN A 394 -0.69 14.07 -20.56
C ASN A 394 -0.86 12.67 -19.97
N ARG A 395 -0.70 12.52 -18.65
CA ARG A 395 -0.93 11.25 -17.96
C ARG A 395 -2.35 10.75 -18.14
N TRP A 396 -3.35 11.61 -17.96
CA TRP A 396 -4.74 11.23 -18.17
C TRP A 396 -4.99 10.75 -19.60
N LYS A 397 -4.45 11.44 -20.60
CA LYS A 397 -4.51 11.00 -21.99
C LYS A 397 -3.87 9.62 -22.17
N ASP A 398 -2.65 9.43 -21.69
CA ASP A 398 -1.89 8.20 -21.88
C ASP A 398 -2.47 7.01 -21.09
N MET A 399 -3.04 7.24 -19.90
CA MET A 399 -3.81 6.24 -19.16
C MET A 399 -5.02 5.77 -19.98
N ASN A 400 -5.74 6.68 -20.64
CA ASN A 400 -6.88 6.30 -21.48
C ASN A 400 -6.46 5.64 -22.80
N GLU A 401 -5.26 5.92 -23.30
CA GLU A 401 -4.75 5.27 -24.51
C GLU A 401 -4.24 3.85 -24.24
N VAL A 402 -3.57 3.63 -23.11
CA VAL A 402 -2.87 2.37 -22.83
C VAL A 402 -3.65 1.47 -21.87
N LEU A 403 -4.22 2.03 -20.80
CA LEU A 403 -4.79 1.26 -19.69
C LEU A 403 -6.30 1.09 -19.80
N PHE A 404 -7.00 1.95 -20.55
CA PHE A 404 -8.42 1.78 -20.76
C PHE A 404 -8.68 0.59 -21.69
N ASN A 405 -9.53 -0.33 -21.23
CA ASN A 405 -9.88 -1.54 -21.96
C ASN A 405 -11.33 -1.42 -22.47
N ASP A 406 -11.49 -1.11 -23.75
CA ASP A 406 -12.80 -0.93 -24.40
C ASP A 406 -13.68 -2.18 -24.29
N LYS A 407 -13.10 -3.38 -24.24
CA LYS A 407 -13.84 -4.65 -24.09
C LYS A 407 -14.56 -4.72 -22.74
N VAL A 408 -13.95 -4.17 -21.70
CA VAL A 408 -14.49 -4.18 -20.33
C VAL A 408 -15.23 -2.88 -20.02
N GLY A 409 -14.88 -1.78 -20.69
CA GLY A 409 -15.37 -0.44 -20.38
C GLY A 409 -14.77 0.13 -19.09
N CYS A 410 -13.56 -0.28 -18.73
CA CYS A 410 -12.86 0.16 -17.52
C CYS A 410 -11.34 0.09 -17.72
N TRP A 411 -10.55 0.62 -16.78
CA TRP A 411 -9.10 0.49 -16.82
C TRP A 411 -8.65 -0.87 -16.30
N ASN A 412 -7.61 -1.43 -16.92
CA ASN A 412 -6.94 -2.64 -16.48
C ASN A 412 -5.43 -2.45 -16.61
N ASP A 413 -4.64 -3.13 -15.78
CA ASP A 413 -3.18 -3.10 -15.91
C ASP A 413 -2.78 -3.63 -17.28
N TYR A 414 -1.74 -3.05 -17.87
CA TYR A 414 -1.32 -3.42 -19.22
C TYR A 414 0.03 -4.13 -19.19
N ASN A 415 0.10 -5.35 -19.72
CA ASN A 415 1.36 -6.05 -19.92
C ASN A 415 1.92 -5.70 -21.30
N PHE A 416 3.05 -4.98 -21.34
CA PHE A 416 3.62 -4.49 -22.60
C PHE A 416 4.37 -5.56 -23.40
N ASP A 417 4.90 -6.59 -22.73
CA ASP A 417 5.56 -7.71 -23.42
C ASP A 417 4.55 -8.59 -24.16
N LEU A 418 3.39 -8.85 -23.53
CA LEU A 418 2.30 -9.64 -24.09
C LEU A 418 1.33 -8.80 -24.94
N LYS A 419 1.37 -7.47 -24.80
CA LYS A 419 0.46 -6.51 -25.43
C LYS A 419 -1.01 -6.77 -25.10
N THR A 420 -1.29 -7.09 -23.84
CA THR A 420 -2.63 -7.45 -23.36
C THR A 420 -2.95 -6.78 -22.03
N HIS A 421 -4.20 -6.37 -21.86
CA HIS A 421 -4.76 -5.98 -20.56
C HIS A 421 -4.90 -7.18 -19.63
N ASN A 422 -4.69 -6.97 -18.34
CA ASN A 422 -5.06 -7.91 -17.29
C ASN A 422 -6.54 -7.73 -16.95
N ASP A 423 -7.41 -8.29 -17.81
CA ASP A 423 -8.86 -8.23 -17.68
C ASP A 423 -9.47 -9.55 -17.16
N ARG A 424 -8.63 -10.42 -16.57
CA ARG A 424 -9.05 -11.74 -16.12
C ARG A 424 -10.20 -11.65 -15.12
N ARG A 425 -10.08 -10.72 -14.17
CA ARG A 425 -11.06 -10.45 -13.11
C ARG A 425 -11.13 -8.98 -12.73
N PHE A 426 -12.13 -8.64 -11.93
CA PHE A 426 -12.15 -7.37 -11.22
C PHE A 426 -10.93 -7.29 -10.29
N TYR A 427 -10.15 -6.22 -10.39
CA TYR A 427 -9.23 -5.78 -9.35
C TYR A 427 -9.65 -4.38 -8.94
N PHE A 428 -9.57 -4.07 -7.65
CA PHE A 428 -10.00 -2.76 -7.14
C PHE A 428 -9.23 -1.61 -7.79
N SER A 429 -7.98 -1.84 -8.22
CA SER A 429 -7.19 -0.91 -9.02
C SER A 429 -7.89 -0.43 -10.29
N ASN A 430 -8.74 -1.26 -10.91
CA ASN A 430 -9.46 -0.94 -12.15
C ASN A 430 -10.30 0.34 -12.03
N ILE A 431 -10.87 0.59 -10.84
CA ILE A 431 -11.77 1.72 -10.60
C ILE A 431 -11.08 2.92 -9.94
N MET A 432 -9.83 2.78 -9.50
CA MET A 432 -9.08 3.86 -8.85
C MET A 432 -8.94 5.14 -9.68
N PRO A 433 -8.85 5.12 -11.03
CA PRO A 433 -8.85 6.35 -11.81
C PRO A 433 -10.07 7.23 -11.52
N LEU A 434 -11.25 6.66 -11.29
CA LEU A 434 -12.48 7.42 -11.00
C LEU A 434 -12.34 8.36 -9.79
N PHE A 435 -11.55 7.96 -8.80
CA PHE A 435 -11.42 8.68 -7.54
C PHE A 435 -10.68 10.01 -7.73
N TYR A 436 -9.69 10.03 -8.64
CA TYR A 436 -8.75 11.14 -8.86
C TYR A 436 -8.94 11.88 -10.20
N SER A 437 -9.80 11.36 -11.07
CA SER A 437 -10.04 11.93 -12.40
C SER A 437 -11.47 12.38 -12.63
N TYR A 438 -12.30 12.50 -11.57
CA TYR A 438 -13.70 12.91 -11.73
C TYR A 438 -13.81 14.18 -12.59
N ASP A 439 -13.07 15.24 -12.29
CA ASP A 439 -13.05 16.50 -13.06
C ASP A 439 -12.59 16.36 -14.51
N LEU A 440 -11.85 15.31 -14.86
CA LEU A 440 -11.34 15.03 -16.20
C LEU A 440 -12.24 14.13 -17.05
N LEU A 441 -13.23 13.47 -16.43
CA LEU A 441 -14.20 12.63 -17.15
C LEU A 441 -15.12 13.50 -18.01
N LYS A 442 -15.05 13.28 -19.33
CA LYS A 442 -15.92 13.95 -20.31
C LYS A 442 -17.37 13.46 -20.22
N ASP A 443 -17.54 12.16 -20.05
CA ASP A 443 -18.83 11.51 -19.86
C ASP A 443 -18.92 10.94 -18.44
N LYS A 444 -19.85 11.45 -17.65
CA LYS A 444 -20.08 11.00 -16.27
C LYS A 444 -20.84 9.69 -16.21
N ASN A 445 -21.56 9.31 -17.25
CA ASN A 445 -22.33 8.06 -17.31
C ASN A 445 -21.42 6.83 -17.25
N MET A 446 -20.17 7.00 -17.69
CA MET A 446 -19.11 6.02 -17.52
C MET A 446 -18.95 5.54 -16.07
N ILE A 447 -19.16 6.41 -15.08
CA ILE A 447 -19.11 6.05 -13.65
C ILE A 447 -20.17 4.98 -13.36
N PHE A 448 -21.43 5.26 -13.70
CA PHE A 448 -22.54 4.36 -13.42
C PHE A 448 -22.45 3.07 -14.25
N ASN A 449 -21.90 3.12 -15.46
CA ASN A 449 -21.60 1.92 -16.24
C ASN A 449 -20.58 1.02 -15.54
N ILE A 450 -19.50 1.59 -14.99
CA ILE A 450 -18.50 0.83 -14.22
C ILE A 450 -19.10 0.27 -12.93
N LEU A 451 -19.85 1.08 -12.17
CA LEU A 451 -20.53 0.64 -10.94
C LEU A 451 -21.51 -0.50 -11.23
N ARG A 452 -22.20 -0.47 -12.37
CA ARG A 452 -23.09 -1.54 -12.83
C ARG A 452 -22.31 -2.81 -13.19
N THR A 453 -21.26 -2.68 -14.00
CA THR A 453 -20.39 -3.79 -14.43
C THR A 453 -19.83 -4.55 -13.23
N TYR A 454 -19.38 -3.84 -12.20
CA TYR A 454 -18.81 -4.44 -10.99
C TYR A 454 -19.76 -4.48 -9.80
N SER A 455 -21.07 -4.31 -10.02
CA SER A 455 -22.05 -4.18 -8.92
C SER A 455 -22.01 -5.33 -7.91
N LYS A 456 -21.76 -6.57 -8.37
CA LYS A 456 -21.58 -7.72 -7.47
C LYS A 456 -20.33 -7.58 -6.60
N SER A 457 -19.18 -7.24 -7.17
CA SER A 457 -17.95 -7.06 -6.42
C SER A 457 -18.04 -5.86 -5.46
N LEU A 458 -18.66 -4.76 -5.88
CA LEU A 458 -18.70 -3.51 -5.10
C LEU A 458 -19.78 -3.49 -4.01
N PHE A 459 -20.89 -4.21 -4.20
CA PHE A 459 -22.07 -4.11 -3.31
C PHE A 459 -22.72 -5.46 -2.95
N GLY A 460 -22.22 -6.58 -3.49
CA GLY A 460 -22.88 -7.88 -3.36
C GLY A 460 -22.46 -8.70 -2.13
N HIS A 461 -21.54 -8.20 -1.31
CA HIS A 461 -20.87 -8.98 -0.26
C HIS A 461 -21.07 -8.38 1.13
N GLU A 462 -21.77 -9.11 2.00
CA GLU A 462 -22.14 -8.65 3.35
C GLU A 462 -20.95 -8.31 4.26
N GLY A 463 -19.78 -8.94 4.02
CA GLY A 463 -18.58 -8.73 4.81
C GLY A 463 -17.73 -7.53 4.37
N GLY A 464 -18.11 -6.84 3.29
CA GLY A 464 -17.38 -5.70 2.72
C GLY A 464 -16.88 -5.94 1.30
N VAL A 465 -16.15 -4.96 0.74
CA VAL A 465 -15.74 -4.94 -0.67
C VAL A 465 -14.40 -5.67 -0.87
N PRO A 466 -14.36 -6.79 -1.61
CA PRO A 466 -13.11 -7.50 -1.86
C PRO A 466 -12.17 -6.71 -2.78
N CYS A 467 -10.86 -6.92 -2.59
CA CYS A 467 -9.83 -6.30 -3.44
C CYS A 467 -9.78 -6.88 -4.86
N SER A 468 -10.30 -8.08 -5.09
CA SER A 468 -10.49 -8.66 -6.42
C SER A 468 -11.80 -9.45 -6.52
N GLY A 469 -12.25 -9.73 -7.74
CA GLY A 469 -13.51 -10.42 -8.01
C GLY A 469 -13.47 -11.92 -7.69
N ASP A 470 -14.63 -12.46 -7.32
CA ASP A 470 -14.88 -13.89 -7.16
C ASP A 470 -14.81 -14.59 -8.53
N GLU A 471 -13.75 -15.34 -8.78
CA GLU A 471 -13.61 -16.10 -10.02
C GLU A 471 -13.40 -17.58 -9.79
N ILE A 472 -14.41 -18.34 -10.25
CA ILE A 472 -14.44 -19.80 -10.31
C ILE A 472 -13.25 -20.36 -11.11
N ASP A 473 -12.70 -19.58 -12.05
CA ASP A 473 -11.59 -19.99 -12.92
C ASP A 473 -10.21 -19.96 -12.24
N PHE A 474 -10.13 -19.36 -11.05
CA PHE A 474 -8.87 -19.20 -10.29
C PHE A 474 -8.99 -19.65 -8.82
N PRO A 475 -9.47 -20.88 -8.53
CA PRO A 475 -9.68 -21.34 -7.16
C PRO A 475 -8.38 -21.50 -6.35
N ASP A 476 -7.25 -21.53 -7.04
CA ASP A 476 -5.91 -21.67 -6.45
C ASP A 476 -5.23 -20.33 -6.15
N ALA A 477 -5.77 -19.20 -6.66
CA ALA A 477 -5.27 -17.87 -6.35
C ALA A 477 -5.68 -17.47 -4.91
N LYS A 478 -4.86 -17.89 -3.94
CA LYS A 478 -5.11 -17.73 -2.49
C LYS A 478 -4.16 -16.73 -1.85
N GLU A 479 -3.71 -15.75 -2.62
CA GLU A 479 -2.87 -14.68 -2.10
C GLU A 479 -3.69 -13.68 -1.27
N GLN A 480 -3.01 -12.88 -0.46
CA GLN A 480 -3.70 -11.98 0.45
C GLN A 480 -4.38 -10.79 -0.25
N TRP A 481 -3.86 -10.34 -1.40
CA TRP A 481 -4.48 -9.30 -2.22
C TRP A 481 -5.35 -9.91 -3.33
N ASP A 482 -6.15 -10.91 -2.96
CA ASP A 482 -7.18 -11.50 -3.81
C ASP A 482 -8.48 -11.76 -3.05
N PHE A 483 -9.55 -12.03 -3.80
CA PHE A 483 -10.80 -12.56 -3.27
C PHE A 483 -10.53 -13.75 -2.33
N PRO A 484 -11.10 -13.75 -1.12
CA PRO A 484 -12.23 -12.94 -0.65
C PRO A 484 -11.83 -11.72 0.20
N ASN A 485 -10.55 -11.33 0.23
CA ASN A 485 -10.08 -10.40 1.25
C ASN A 485 -10.54 -8.96 1.00
N VAL A 486 -11.00 -8.34 2.08
CA VAL A 486 -11.40 -6.94 2.19
C VAL A 486 -10.30 -6.18 2.91
N TRP A 487 -9.85 -5.10 2.29
CA TRP A 487 -8.83 -4.21 2.84
C TRP A 487 -9.47 -2.86 3.17
N PRO A 488 -9.31 -2.32 4.39
CA PRO A 488 -9.99 -1.10 4.84
C PRO A 488 -9.79 0.11 3.92
N LEU A 489 -8.58 0.22 3.34
CA LEU A 489 -8.24 1.30 2.43
C LEU A 489 -9.16 1.37 1.21
N HIS A 490 -9.46 0.22 0.59
CA HIS A 490 -10.34 0.15 -0.57
C HIS A 490 -11.78 0.53 -0.21
N VAL A 491 -12.23 0.12 0.97
CA VAL A 491 -13.55 0.51 1.49
C VAL A 491 -13.63 2.02 1.63
N GLN A 492 -12.63 2.64 2.28
CA GLN A 492 -12.62 4.09 2.49
C GLN A 492 -12.54 4.86 1.17
N MET A 493 -11.68 4.43 0.23
CA MET A 493 -11.57 5.04 -1.10
C MET A 493 -12.91 5.03 -1.85
N LEU A 494 -13.62 3.89 -1.81
CA LEU A 494 -14.92 3.78 -2.47
C LEU A 494 -15.99 4.65 -1.78
N VAL A 495 -16.01 4.68 -0.44
CA VAL A 495 -16.93 5.54 0.32
C VAL A 495 -16.71 7.01 0.01
N GLU A 496 -15.47 7.50 0.07
CA GLU A 496 -15.13 8.90 -0.24
C GLU A 496 -15.49 9.25 -1.69
N PHE A 497 -15.28 8.32 -2.63
CA PHE A 497 -15.69 8.52 -4.03
C PHE A 497 -17.21 8.59 -4.21
N LEU A 498 -17.96 7.67 -3.60
CA LEU A 498 -19.42 7.65 -3.71
C LEU A 498 -20.03 8.91 -3.09
N GLN A 499 -19.49 9.38 -1.96
CA GLN A 499 -19.85 10.68 -1.37
C GLN A 499 -19.56 11.85 -2.32
N LYS A 500 -18.37 11.84 -2.96
CA LYS A 500 -17.97 12.89 -3.92
C LYS A 500 -18.92 13.01 -5.12
N ILE A 501 -19.60 11.92 -5.50
CA ILE A 501 -20.61 11.91 -6.57
C ILE A 501 -22.05 12.00 -6.05
N ASN A 502 -22.25 12.25 -4.75
CA ASN A 502 -23.55 12.34 -4.05
C ASN A 502 -24.36 11.03 -4.05
N GLU A 503 -23.70 9.87 -4.08
CA GLU A 503 -24.31 8.55 -3.93
C GLU A 503 -24.21 8.06 -2.48
N ASP A 504 -24.78 8.84 -1.55
CA ASP A 504 -24.61 8.66 -0.10
C ASP A 504 -25.15 7.32 0.42
N GLU A 505 -26.21 6.78 -0.18
CA GLU A 505 -26.77 5.48 0.19
C GLU A 505 -25.88 4.32 -0.27
N MET A 506 -25.26 4.43 -1.45
CA MET A 506 -24.25 3.47 -1.88
C MET A 506 -23.01 3.54 -0.99
N ALA A 507 -22.58 4.77 -0.64
CA ALA A 507 -21.47 4.99 0.27
C ALA A 507 -21.74 4.38 1.65
N TYR A 508 -22.93 4.62 2.21
CA TYR A 508 -23.34 4.05 3.48
C TYR A 508 -23.42 2.52 3.41
N HIS A 509 -23.96 1.94 2.34
CA HIS A 509 -23.97 0.49 2.13
C HIS A 509 -22.56 -0.10 2.24
N VAL A 510 -21.59 0.47 1.51
CA VAL A 510 -20.19 0.01 1.52
C VAL A 510 -19.57 0.14 2.91
N GLY A 511 -19.71 1.32 3.54
CA GLY A 511 -19.18 1.58 4.88
C GLY A 511 -19.83 0.67 5.95
N ARG A 512 -21.14 0.43 5.85
CA ARG A 512 -21.91 -0.41 6.77
C ARG A 512 -21.52 -1.87 6.72
N SER A 513 -21.35 -2.44 5.53
CA SER A 513 -20.91 -3.84 5.36
C SER A 513 -19.55 -4.08 6.02
N PHE A 514 -18.59 -3.17 5.79
CA PHE A 514 -17.27 -3.26 6.42
C PHE A 514 -17.33 -3.02 7.94
N PHE A 515 -18.03 -1.98 8.39
CA PHE A 515 -18.16 -1.66 9.81
C PHE A 515 -18.75 -2.83 10.60
N ASN A 516 -19.78 -3.48 10.07
CA ASN A 516 -20.38 -4.68 10.68
C ASN A 516 -19.36 -5.81 10.84
N SER A 517 -18.47 -6.02 9.86
CA SER A 517 -17.39 -7.00 9.99
C SER A 517 -16.39 -6.64 11.09
N VAL A 518 -15.99 -5.38 11.19
CA VAL A 518 -15.04 -4.91 12.21
C VAL A 518 -15.60 -5.12 13.62
N VAL A 519 -16.81 -4.63 13.90
CA VAL A 519 -17.39 -4.67 15.25
C VAL A 519 -17.88 -6.06 15.68
N SER A 520 -17.99 -7.00 14.73
CA SER A 520 -18.37 -8.39 15.02
C SER A 520 -17.19 -9.28 15.41
N PHE A 521 -15.95 -8.79 15.33
CA PHE A 521 -14.77 -9.56 15.68
C PHE A 521 -14.19 -9.13 17.04
N GLY A 522 -14.18 -10.07 17.98
CA GLY A 522 -13.86 -9.83 19.40
C GLY A 522 -15.12 -9.92 20.27
N ASP A 523 -15.07 -9.30 21.45
CA ASP A 523 -16.25 -9.12 22.29
C ASP A 523 -16.68 -7.64 22.31
N LYS A 524 -17.88 -7.35 22.85
CA LYS A 524 -18.46 -5.99 22.83
C LYS A 524 -17.63 -4.94 23.57
N ASP A 525 -16.78 -5.36 24.51
CA ASP A 525 -15.95 -4.46 25.30
C ASP A 525 -14.48 -4.46 24.81
N ASN A 526 -14.09 -5.42 23.97
CA ASN A 526 -12.75 -5.59 23.40
C ASN A 526 -12.81 -6.00 21.93
N ILE A 527 -13.18 -5.06 21.06
CA ILE A 527 -13.09 -5.23 19.62
C ILE A 527 -11.61 -5.42 19.23
N ILE A 528 -11.37 -6.42 18.36
CA ILE A 528 -10.05 -6.75 17.84
C ILE A 528 -10.00 -6.29 16.38
N PHE A 529 -9.30 -5.19 16.13
CA PHE A 529 -9.14 -4.66 14.77
C PHE A 529 -8.09 -5.48 14.03
N MET A 530 -8.49 -6.11 12.93
CA MET A 530 -7.63 -6.94 12.09
C MET A 530 -7.13 -6.18 10.88
N GLU A 531 -6.01 -6.62 10.31
CA GLU A 531 -5.42 -6.10 9.06
C GLU A 531 -6.40 -6.20 7.89
N LYS A 532 -7.07 -7.35 7.74
CA LYS A 532 -7.95 -7.68 6.63
C LYS A 532 -9.10 -8.62 7.03
N TYR A 533 -10.21 -8.53 6.31
CA TYR A 533 -11.45 -9.29 6.57
C TYR A 533 -11.87 -10.13 5.36
N ASP A 534 -12.86 -11.01 5.51
CA ASP A 534 -13.39 -11.86 4.43
C ASP A 534 -14.78 -11.36 4.01
N CYS A 535 -14.93 -10.94 2.75
CA CYS A 535 -16.17 -10.37 2.23
C CYS A 535 -17.38 -11.32 2.29
N ARG A 536 -17.15 -12.63 2.38
CA ARG A 536 -18.21 -13.65 2.30
C ARG A 536 -19.02 -13.79 3.57
N LYS A 537 -18.50 -13.31 4.71
CA LYS A 537 -19.16 -13.46 6.00
C LYS A 537 -18.78 -12.34 6.96
N ILE A 538 -19.79 -11.71 7.55
CA ILE A 538 -19.60 -10.69 8.60
C ILE A 538 -18.73 -11.23 9.74
N GLY A 539 -17.73 -10.45 10.13
CA GLY A 539 -16.83 -10.73 11.26
C GLY A 539 -15.78 -11.81 10.99
N LYS A 540 -15.76 -12.38 9.78
CA LYS A 540 -14.73 -13.36 9.41
C LYS A 540 -13.46 -12.62 9.00
N ILE A 541 -12.33 -13.05 9.54
CA ILE A 541 -11.02 -12.48 9.21
C ILE A 541 -10.52 -13.00 7.85
N GLY A 542 -9.78 -12.15 7.14
CA GLY A 542 -9.10 -12.52 5.90
C GLY A 542 -7.88 -13.43 6.14
N GLY A 543 -7.30 -13.94 5.07
CA GLY A 543 -6.14 -14.85 5.12
C GLY A 543 -5.35 -14.86 3.81
N GLY A 544 -4.59 -15.93 3.56
CA GLY A 544 -3.75 -16.03 2.36
C GLY A 544 -2.42 -15.28 2.48
N GLY A 545 -1.56 -15.46 1.47
CA GLY A 545 -0.22 -14.88 1.42
C GLY A 545 0.81 -15.58 2.32
N GLU A 546 1.93 -14.88 2.56
CA GLU A 546 3.15 -15.44 3.17
C GLU A 546 3.13 -15.46 4.71
N TYR A 547 2.18 -14.76 5.35
CA TYR A 547 2.10 -14.66 6.80
C TYR A 547 0.66 -14.64 7.31
N HIS A 548 0.49 -14.95 8.60
CA HIS A 548 -0.83 -14.93 9.25
C HIS A 548 -1.39 -13.50 9.36
N ASN A 549 -2.71 -13.36 9.30
CA ASN A 549 -3.39 -12.07 9.47
C ASN A 549 -2.98 -11.36 10.78
N GLN A 550 -2.69 -10.07 10.70
CA GLN A 550 -2.16 -9.28 11.82
C GLN A 550 -3.26 -8.54 12.60
N GLN A 551 -3.01 -8.36 13.89
CA GLN A 551 -3.86 -7.56 14.78
C GLN A 551 -3.32 -6.14 14.89
N GLY A 552 -4.19 -5.16 14.77
CA GLY A 552 -3.97 -3.82 15.28
C GLY A 552 -5.06 -2.83 14.91
N PHE A 553 -5.42 -2.63 13.65
CA PHE A 553 -4.43 -2.43 12.59
C PHE A 553 -4.61 -1.00 12.08
N GLY A 554 -3.53 -0.25 11.87
CA GLY A 554 -3.53 1.20 11.68
C GLY A 554 -4.56 1.73 10.67
N TRP A 555 -4.63 1.16 9.46
CA TRP A 555 -5.64 1.56 8.48
C TRP A 555 -7.08 1.19 8.86
N THR A 556 -7.30 0.13 9.63
CA THR A 556 -8.61 -0.38 10.04
C THR A 556 -9.14 0.56 11.09
N ASN A 557 -8.26 0.96 12.00
CA ASN A 557 -8.51 1.95 13.03
C ASN A 557 -8.86 3.30 12.40
N GLY A 558 -8.06 3.75 11.42
CA GLY A 558 -8.30 5.00 10.69
C GLY A 558 -9.63 5.00 9.94
N THR A 559 -9.89 3.96 9.14
CA THR A 559 -11.15 3.81 8.40
C THR A 559 -12.35 3.69 9.33
N THR A 560 -12.24 2.98 10.45
CA THR A 560 -13.35 2.84 11.42
C THR A 560 -13.73 4.19 12.03
N ILE A 561 -12.74 5.00 12.44
CA ILE A 561 -13.00 6.33 12.99
C ILE A 561 -13.58 7.27 11.93
N PHE A 562 -13.05 7.24 10.70
CA PHE A 562 -13.62 7.98 9.57
C PHE A 562 -15.11 7.66 9.37
N LEU A 563 -15.46 6.38 9.34
CA LEU A 563 -16.84 5.92 9.21
C LEU A 563 -17.71 6.37 10.38
N LEU A 564 -17.21 6.26 11.62
CA LEU A 564 -17.94 6.70 12.83
C LEU A 564 -18.20 8.21 12.84
N ASN A 565 -17.23 9.03 12.44
CA ASN A 565 -17.44 10.47 12.32
C ASN A 565 -18.56 10.77 11.32
N TYR A 566 -18.53 10.12 10.15
CA TYR A 566 -19.45 10.46 9.07
C TYR A 566 -20.88 9.93 9.28
N TYR A 567 -21.03 8.68 9.73
CA TYR A 567 -22.34 8.02 9.83
C TYR A 567 -22.90 7.97 11.24
N GLY A 568 -22.06 8.05 12.28
CA GLY A 568 -22.47 8.08 13.69
C GLY A 568 -23.56 7.07 14.05
N ASN A 569 -24.64 7.55 14.68
CA ASN A 569 -25.74 6.71 15.15
C ASN A 569 -26.55 6.04 14.03
N ARG A 570 -26.33 6.39 12.77
CA ARG A 570 -26.87 5.63 11.63
C ARG A 570 -26.41 4.18 11.66
N PHE A 571 -25.29 3.86 12.32
CA PHE A 571 -24.86 2.47 12.54
C PHE A 571 -25.71 1.67 13.54
N ASN A 572 -26.64 2.31 14.25
CA ASN A 572 -27.60 1.60 15.11
C ASN A 572 -28.94 1.32 14.40
N GLU A 573 -29.11 1.80 13.17
CA GLU A 573 -30.29 1.51 12.35
C GLU A 573 -30.29 0.05 11.89
N GLU A 574 -31.51 -0.50 11.74
CA GLU A 574 -31.71 -1.81 11.13
C GLU A 574 -31.17 -1.81 9.70
N PHE A 575 -30.32 -2.78 9.38
CA PHE A 575 -29.68 -2.87 8.08
C PHE A 575 -29.85 -4.28 7.50
N ASP A 576 -30.59 -4.36 6.41
CA ASP A 576 -30.69 -5.55 5.56
C ASP A 576 -29.81 -5.35 4.34
N HIS A 577 -28.68 -6.06 4.33
CA HIS A 577 -27.69 -5.98 3.25
C HIS A 577 -28.29 -6.33 1.88
N GLU A 578 -29.06 -7.42 1.81
CA GLU A 578 -29.60 -7.91 0.55
C GLU A 578 -30.62 -6.93 -0.01
N LYS A 579 -31.51 -6.43 0.84
CA LYS A 579 -32.48 -5.40 0.43
C LYS A 579 -31.79 -4.13 -0.06
N SER A 580 -30.75 -3.67 0.65
CA SER A 580 -29.95 -2.51 0.25
C SER A 580 -29.25 -2.74 -1.09
N TYR A 581 -28.63 -3.91 -1.28
CA TYR A 581 -27.97 -4.28 -2.53
C TYR A 581 -28.94 -4.32 -3.71
N GLN A 582 -30.13 -4.92 -3.55
CA GLN A 582 -31.13 -4.94 -4.62
C GLN A 582 -31.61 -3.52 -4.98
N SER A 583 -31.79 -2.64 -4.00
CA SER A 583 -32.12 -1.23 -4.25
C SER A 583 -31.04 -0.52 -5.08
N ILE A 584 -29.76 -0.74 -4.76
CA ILE A 584 -28.63 -0.18 -5.52
C ILE A 584 -28.64 -0.71 -6.96
N ARG A 585 -28.87 -2.02 -7.15
CA ARG A 585 -28.96 -2.60 -8.48
C ARG A 585 -30.11 -2.01 -9.29
N GLU A 586 -31.28 -1.84 -8.68
CA GLU A 586 -32.42 -1.22 -9.34
C GLU A 586 -32.12 0.22 -9.77
N GLN A 587 -31.46 1.02 -8.91
CA GLN A 587 -31.02 2.37 -9.24
C GLN A 587 -30.07 2.37 -10.45
N LEU A 588 -28.99 1.58 -10.37
CA LEU A 588 -28.00 1.47 -11.46
C LEU A 588 -28.60 1.00 -12.80
N MET A 589 -29.72 0.26 -12.77
CA MET A 589 -30.43 -0.19 -13.97
C MET A 589 -31.43 0.86 -14.50
N LYS A 590 -32.05 1.66 -13.63
CA LYS A 590 -32.98 2.73 -14.03
C LYS A 590 -32.28 3.86 -14.77
N ASP A 591 -31.08 4.23 -14.34
CA ASP A 591 -30.29 5.30 -14.98
C ASP A 591 -29.99 4.96 -16.46
N ASN A 592 -29.89 3.67 -16.80
CA ASN A 592 -29.75 3.21 -18.19
C ASN A 592 -31.03 3.36 -19.04
N SER A 593 -32.21 3.27 -18.40
CA SER A 593 -33.50 3.27 -19.10
C SER A 593 -33.94 4.67 -19.53
N ILE A 594 -33.68 5.70 -18.72
CA ILE A 594 -33.96 7.10 -19.03
C ILE A 594 -33.10 7.56 -20.23
N GLU A 595 -31.85 7.09 -20.29
CA GLU A 595 -30.92 7.36 -21.40
C GLU A 595 -31.32 6.65 -22.70
N SER A 596 -31.88 5.43 -22.62
CA SER A 596 -32.41 4.74 -23.80
C SER A 596 -33.64 5.44 -24.41
N SER A 597 -34.45 6.11 -23.59
CA SER A 597 -35.59 6.91 -24.06
C SER A 597 -35.18 8.26 -24.64
N GLU A 598 -34.21 8.98 -24.03
CA GLU A 598 -33.75 10.28 -24.56
C GLU A 598 -32.95 10.13 -25.87
N SER A 599 -32.18 9.03 -26.02
CA SER A 599 -31.49 8.71 -27.28
C SER A 599 -32.47 8.27 -28.39
N GLN A 600 -33.61 7.66 -28.05
CA GLN A 600 -34.68 7.34 -28.99
C GLN A 600 -35.54 8.57 -29.36
N GLU A 601 -35.83 9.47 -28.43
CA GLU A 601 -36.56 10.71 -28.71
C GLU A 601 -35.74 11.69 -29.58
N ASN A 602 -34.43 11.81 -29.36
CA ASN A 602 -33.55 12.61 -30.22
C ASN A 602 -33.43 12.04 -31.64
N ASN A 603 -33.52 10.71 -31.81
CA ASN A 603 -33.58 10.09 -33.14
C ASN A 603 -34.97 10.20 -33.80
N MET A 604 -36.05 10.30 -33.03
CA MET A 604 -37.40 10.53 -33.59
C MET A 604 -37.63 11.99 -33.98
N MET A 605 -37.09 12.98 -33.25
CA MET A 605 -37.18 14.40 -33.63
C MET A 605 -36.34 14.76 -34.87
N GLY A 606 -35.33 13.96 -35.24
CA GLY A 606 -34.53 14.13 -36.46
C GLY A 606 -35.18 13.64 -37.75
N SER A 607 -36.37 13.01 -37.69
CA SER A 607 -36.99 12.32 -38.85
C SER A 607 -38.33 12.90 -39.33
N MET A 608 -38.80 14.03 -38.78
CA MET A 608 -39.98 14.71 -39.33
C MET A 608 -39.60 15.69 -40.45
N GLU A 609 -39.24 15.15 -41.62
CA GLU A 609 -39.32 15.91 -42.88
C GLU A 609 -40.78 16.01 -43.33
N LEU A 610 -41.27 17.24 -43.44
CA LEU A 610 -42.58 17.59 -44.00
C LEU A 610 -42.61 17.29 -45.51
N PRO A 611 -43.64 16.61 -46.04
CA PRO A 611 -43.73 16.36 -47.46
C PRO A 611 -44.30 17.58 -48.19
N THR A 612 -43.56 18.16 -49.14
CA THR A 612 -44.12 19.07 -50.14
C THR A 612 -43.63 18.78 -51.56
N LYS A 613 -44.62 18.39 -52.37
CA LYS A 613 -44.78 18.39 -53.84
C LYS A 613 -43.93 17.48 -54.71
#